data_AF-A0A7S1KSD6-F1
#
_entry.id   AF-A0A7S1KSD6-F1
#
_cell.length_a   1.000
_cell.length_b   1.000
_cell.length_c   1.000
_cell.angle_alpha   90.00
_cell.angle_beta   90.00
_cell.angle_gamma   90.00
#
_symmetry.space_group_name_H-M   'P 1'
#
loop_
_entity.id
_entity.type
_entity.pdbx_description
1 polymer ?
#
loop_
_entity_poly.entity_id
_entity_poly.type
_entity_poly.pdbx_seq_one_letter_code
_entity_poly.pdbx_strand_id
1 'polypeptide(L)'
;NMRGKHEGSTMSSNLNITEQLKFFIQHKQYLKMLQFCENVEFDGNMRGKHEGTFFYQCFLLAYILHDDLRNNARFLWKRLDGGTQNALRPVWQICVHMWKREYGLVYKVIKNPQTPWPQDLMPVIHDVMQFYRTKMLQLVQRAYDNIDVKTISEYLALSEKELDQFAQGQGWKIEDGLVYPTRGTLKEPSQAESFKLLRELTDRTLFLELD
;
A
#
# COMPACT_ATOMS: atom_id res chain seq x y z
N ASN A 1 13.44 44.90 3.49
CA ASN A 1 14.07 44.23 2.32
C ASN A 1 14.76 42.92 2.73
N MET A 2 14.04 41.98 3.37
CA MET A 2 14.60 40.76 3.99
C MET A 2 13.71 39.52 3.76
N ARG A 3 13.06 39.40 2.59
CA ARG A 3 12.26 38.20 2.22
C ARG A 3 12.88 37.31 1.14
N GLY A 4 13.97 37.74 0.48
CA GLY A 4 14.48 37.07 -0.72
C GLY A 4 15.51 35.96 -0.53
N LYS A 5 16.00 35.66 0.69
CA LYS A 5 17.08 34.66 0.89
C LYS A 5 16.63 33.28 1.39
N HIS A 6 15.40 33.11 1.86
CA HIS A 6 14.92 31.81 2.35
C HIS A 6 14.36 30.90 1.24
N GLU A 7 13.88 31.45 0.13
CA GLU A 7 13.22 30.67 -0.94
C GLU A 7 14.22 29.90 -1.84
N GLY A 8 15.42 30.44 -2.06
CA GLY A 8 16.42 29.82 -2.94
C GLY A 8 17.03 28.53 -2.37
N SER A 9 17.18 28.42 -1.05
CA SER A 9 17.76 27.22 -0.43
C SER A 9 16.74 26.08 -0.25
N THR A 10 15.45 26.43 -0.10
CA THR A 10 14.35 25.45 -0.05
C THR A 10 14.07 24.77 -1.39
N MET A 11 14.24 25.47 -2.51
CA MET A 11 14.04 24.83 -3.82
C MET A 11 15.10 23.76 -4.12
N SER A 12 16.36 24.00 -3.75
CA SER A 12 17.46 23.04 -4.00
C SER A 12 17.36 21.78 -3.12
N SER A 13 16.91 21.91 -1.87
CA SER A 13 16.68 20.74 -0.99
C SER A 13 15.49 19.91 -1.47
N ASN A 14 14.42 20.56 -1.92
CA ASN A 14 13.21 19.88 -2.38
C ASN A 14 13.44 19.13 -3.69
N LEU A 15 14.27 19.68 -4.59
CA LEU A 15 14.70 18.95 -5.79
C LEU A 15 15.43 17.64 -5.42
N ASN A 16 16.35 17.66 -4.44
CA ASN A 16 17.09 16.47 -4.03
C ASN A 16 16.15 15.39 -3.45
N ILE A 17 15.17 15.78 -2.62
CA ILE A 17 14.18 14.85 -2.07
C ILE A 17 13.34 14.23 -3.18
N THR A 18 12.83 15.03 -4.13
CA THR A 18 12.02 14.50 -5.24
C THR A 18 12.80 13.55 -6.14
N GLU A 19 14.07 13.83 -6.42
CA GLU A 19 14.93 12.96 -7.23
C GLU A 19 15.25 11.64 -6.51
N GLN A 20 15.50 11.68 -5.20
CA GLN A 20 15.67 10.47 -4.40
C GLN A 20 14.40 9.62 -4.33
N LEU A 21 13.22 10.24 -4.22
CA LEU A 21 11.95 9.53 -4.29
C LEU A 21 11.76 8.85 -5.65
N LYS A 22 12.06 9.53 -6.76
CA LYS A 22 12.02 8.94 -8.10
C LYS A 22 12.97 7.74 -8.23
N PHE A 23 14.16 7.82 -7.67
CA PHE A 23 15.10 6.69 -7.62
C PHE A 23 14.51 5.49 -6.88
N PHE A 24 13.91 5.70 -5.70
CA PHE A 24 13.28 4.62 -4.95
C PHE A 24 12.09 3.99 -5.69
N ILE A 25 11.32 4.79 -6.42
CA ILE A 25 10.21 4.33 -7.27
C ILE A 25 10.74 3.43 -8.40
N GLN A 26 11.79 3.84 -9.09
CA GLN A 26 12.40 3.05 -10.17
C GLN A 26 12.93 1.69 -9.68
N HIS A 27 13.53 1.65 -8.49
CA HIS A 27 14.07 0.43 -7.90
C HIS A 27 13.06 -0.39 -7.10
N LYS A 28 11.79 0.03 -7.02
CA LYS A 28 10.73 -0.59 -6.22
C LYS A 28 11.11 -0.82 -4.75
N GLN A 29 11.96 0.04 -4.18
CA GLN A 29 12.42 -0.06 -2.79
C GLN A 29 11.49 0.71 -1.86
N TYR A 30 10.23 0.30 -1.76
CA TYR A 30 9.22 1.05 -0.99
C TYR A 30 9.51 1.08 0.51
N LEU A 31 10.22 0.08 1.07
CA LEU A 31 10.54 0.07 2.52
C LEU A 31 11.54 1.16 2.89
N LYS A 32 12.60 1.28 2.09
CA LYS A 32 13.59 2.35 2.25
C LYS A 32 12.99 3.71 1.93
N MET A 33 12.09 3.77 0.94
CA MET A 33 11.32 4.98 0.64
C MET A 33 10.50 5.45 1.83
N LEU A 34 9.81 4.54 2.52
CA LEU A 34 9.01 4.86 3.71
C LEU A 34 9.90 5.38 4.85
N GLN A 35 10.99 4.68 5.16
CA GLN A 35 11.95 5.12 6.20
C GLN A 35 12.56 6.49 5.88
N PHE A 36 12.87 6.73 4.61
CA PHE A 36 13.37 8.02 4.14
C PHE A 36 12.32 9.12 4.32
N CYS A 37 11.07 8.88 3.91
CA CYS A 37 9.97 9.83 4.11
C CYS A 37 9.73 10.14 5.60
N GLU A 38 9.82 9.14 6.48
CA GLU A 38 9.65 9.34 7.93
C GLU A 38 10.76 10.21 8.51
N ASN A 39 12.03 9.98 8.12
CA ASN A 39 13.15 10.81 8.55
C ASN A 39 13.01 12.26 8.05
N VAL A 40 12.58 12.43 6.80
CA VAL A 40 12.34 13.76 6.21
C VAL A 40 11.17 14.47 6.91
N GLU A 41 10.07 13.77 7.24
CA GLU A 41 8.97 14.38 8.00
C GLU A 41 9.38 14.75 9.42
N PHE A 42 10.18 13.91 10.08
CA PHE A 42 10.73 14.22 11.40
C PHE A 42 11.57 15.50 11.37
N ASP A 43 12.50 15.60 10.43
CA ASP A 43 13.35 16.79 10.24
C ASP A 43 12.54 18.02 9.80
N GLY A 44 11.52 17.82 8.97
CA GLY A 44 10.64 18.87 8.44
C GLY A 44 9.69 19.45 9.49
N ASN A 45 9.13 18.61 10.36
CA ASN A 45 8.25 19.02 11.45
C ASN A 45 9.02 19.81 12.51
N MET A 46 10.28 19.44 12.78
CA MET A 46 11.20 20.23 13.61
C MET A 46 11.50 21.63 13.04
N ARG A 47 11.36 21.79 11.72
CA ARG A 47 11.61 23.03 10.98
C ARG A 47 10.34 23.81 10.60
N GLY A 48 9.16 23.29 10.93
CA GLY A 48 7.86 23.89 10.56
C GLY A 48 7.64 24.01 9.05
N LYS A 49 8.27 23.15 8.24
CA LYS A 49 8.15 23.16 6.78
C LYS A 49 7.23 22.05 6.31
N HIS A 50 6.18 22.42 5.58
CA HIS A 50 5.38 21.47 4.82
C HIS A 50 6.06 21.24 3.47
N GLU A 51 6.47 20.00 3.24
CA GLU A 51 7.04 19.56 1.96
C GLU A 51 5.99 19.59 0.85
N GLY A 52 6.44 19.58 -0.41
CA GLY A 52 5.56 19.68 -1.57
C GLY A 52 4.52 18.54 -1.65
N THR A 53 3.38 18.80 -2.29
CA THR A 53 2.27 17.83 -2.46
C THR A 53 2.72 16.45 -2.96
N PHE A 54 3.68 16.40 -3.88
CA PHE A 54 4.23 15.17 -4.44
C PHE A 54 4.84 14.24 -3.36
N PHE A 55 5.53 14.81 -2.38
CA PHE A 55 6.13 14.06 -1.27
C PHE A 55 5.06 13.31 -0.48
N TYR A 56 3.98 13.99 -0.11
CA TYR A 56 2.89 13.36 0.65
C TYR A 56 2.08 12.35 -0.16
N GLN A 57 1.94 12.53 -1.49
CA GLN A 57 1.35 11.52 -2.36
C GLN A 57 2.17 10.23 -2.35
N CYS A 58 3.48 10.35 -2.59
CA CYS A 58 4.46 9.27 -2.50
C CYS A 58 4.41 8.57 -1.14
N PHE A 59 4.32 9.35 -0.06
CA PHE A 59 4.32 8.81 1.30
C PHE A 59 3.06 8.00 1.63
N LEU A 60 1.88 8.52 1.26
CA LEU A 60 0.61 7.77 1.41
C LEU A 60 0.59 6.49 0.57
N LEU A 61 1.11 6.53 -0.65
CA LEU A 61 1.21 5.35 -1.51
C LEU A 61 2.19 4.31 -0.95
N ALA A 62 3.31 4.74 -0.37
CA ALA A 62 4.23 3.85 0.33
C ALA A 62 3.54 3.15 1.51
N TYR A 63 2.73 3.86 2.30
CA TYR A 63 1.95 3.23 3.38
C TYR A 63 0.93 2.20 2.85
N ILE A 64 0.32 2.44 1.68
CA ILE A 64 -0.57 1.45 1.05
C ILE A 64 0.19 0.14 0.75
N LEU A 65 1.40 0.25 0.22
CA LEU A 65 2.22 -0.91 -0.18
C LEU A 65 2.73 -1.73 0.99
N HIS A 66 2.93 -1.12 2.17
CA HIS A 66 3.38 -1.81 3.38
C HIS A 66 2.25 -2.37 4.25
N ASP A 67 0.99 -2.19 3.85
CA ASP A 67 -0.19 -2.61 4.62
C ASP A 67 -0.36 -1.94 6.00
N ASP A 68 0.44 -0.91 6.31
CA ASP A 68 0.37 -0.10 7.54
C ASP A 68 -0.71 1.00 7.50
N LEU A 69 -1.71 0.78 6.65
CA LEU A 69 -2.76 1.73 6.30
C LEU A 69 -3.61 2.21 7.46
N ARG A 70 -3.89 1.33 8.43
CA ARG A 70 -4.98 1.53 9.39
C ARG A 70 -4.72 2.69 10.36
N ASN A 71 -3.47 2.87 10.78
CA ASN A 71 -3.13 3.83 11.81
C ASN A 71 -2.25 4.96 11.25
N ASN A 72 -1.12 4.62 10.63
CA ASN A 72 -0.11 5.61 10.27
C ASN A 72 -0.60 6.57 9.17
N ALA A 73 -1.26 6.07 8.13
CA ALA A 73 -1.82 6.90 7.07
C ALA A 73 -2.92 7.86 7.59
N ARG A 74 -3.74 7.44 8.56
CA ARG A 74 -4.76 8.30 9.18
C ARG A 74 -4.15 9.41 10.02
N PHE A 75 -3.10 9.11 10.78
CA PHE A 75 -2.39 10.13 11.56
C PHE A 75 -1.71 11.14 10.64
N LEU A 76 -1.11 10.68 9.54
CA LEU A 76 -0.56 11.58 8.52
C LEU A 76 -1.65 12.51 7.97
N TRP A 77 -2.81 11.98 7.59
CA TRP A 77 -3.92 12.79 7.05
C TRP A 77 -4.37 13.91 8.00
N LYS A 78 -4.46 13.62 9.30
CA LYS A 78 -4.86 14.59 10.32
C LYS A 78 -3.84 15.72 10.53
N ARG A 79 -2.56 15.50 10.22
CA ARG A 79 -1.48 16.50 10.38
C ARG A 79 -1.40 17.49 9.23
N LEU A 80 -1.95 17.16 8.07
CA LEU A 80 -1.88 17.99 6.87
C LEU A 80 -2.81 19.19 6.96
N ASP A 81 -2.36 20.31 6.41
CA ASP A 81 -3.16 21.53 6.25
C ASP A 81 -4.24 21.34 5.16
N GLY A 82 -5.31 22.14 5.25
CA GLY A 82 -6.46 22.00 4.34
C GLY A 82 -6.12 22.22 2.85
N GLY A 83 -5.07 22.99 2.54
CA GLY A 83 -4.59 23.20 1.17
C GLY A 83 -4.02 21.91 0.58
N THR A 84 -3.12 21.27 1.31
CA THR A 84 -2.50 20.00 0.90
C THR A 84 -3.50 18.85 0.88
N GLN A 85 -4.48 18.82 1.79
CA GLN A 85 -5.56 17.82 1.79
C GLN A 85 -6.36 17.82 0.48
N ASN A 86 -6.65 18.98 -0.10
CA ASN A 86 -7.43 19.05 -1.34
C ASN A 86 -6.70 18.36 -2.52
N ALA A 87 -5.39 18.54 -2.61
CA ALA A 87 -4.58 17.93 -3.67
C ALA A 87 -4.32 16.42 -3.45
N LEU A 88 -4.35 15.97 -2.19
CA LEU A 88 -4.17 14.56 -1.81
C LEU A 88 -5.48 13.76 -1.74
N ARG A 89 -6.62 14.44 -1.86
CA ARG A 89 -7.95 13.83 -1.73
C ARG A 89 -8.14 12.57 -2.58
N PRO A 90 -7.67 12.48 -3.84
CA PRO A 90 -7.83 11.26 -4.64
C PRO A 90 -7.04 10.07 -4.07
N VAL A 91 -5.80 10.29 -3.61
CA VAL A 91 -4.99 9.24 -2.94
C VAL A 91 -5.67 8.80 -1.66
N TRP A 92 -6.17 9.75 -0.88
CA TRP A 92 -6.85 9.44 0.37
C TRP A 92 -8.15 8.67 0.16
N GLN A 93 -8.91 8.96 -0.91
CA GLN A 93 -10.09 8.16 -1.26
C GLN A 93 -9.76 6.70 -1.51
N ILE A 94 -8.62 6.40 -2.16
CA ILE A 94 -8.13 5.02 -2.32
C ILE A 94 -7.96 4.37 -0.94
N CYS A 95 -7.27 5.06 -0.01
CA CYS A 95 -7.08 4.56 1.35
C CYS A 95 -8.41 4.31 2.08
N VAL A 96 -9.38 5.22 1.95
CA VAL A 96 -10.70 5.09 2.57
C VAL A 96 -11.48 3.90 2.01
N HIS A 97 -11.52 3.73 0.69
CA HIS A 97 -12.20 2.60 0.06
C HIS A 97 -11.53 1.26 0.42
N MET A 98 -10.19 1.22 0.49
CA MET A 98 -9.45 0.05 0.97
C MET A 98 -9.79 -0.28 2.42
N TRP A 99 -9.91 0.73 3.29
CA TRP A 99 -10.30 0.52 4.69
C TRP A 99 -11.74 0.00 4.81
N LYS A 100 -12.68 0.60 4.09
CA LYS A 100 -14.09 0.15 4.06
C LYS A 100 -14.29 -1.20 3.37
N ARG A 101 -13.25 -1.76 2.74
CA ARG A 101 -13.30 -2.99 1.94
C ARG A 101 -14.23 -2.88 0.74
N GLU A 102 -14.31 -1.70 0.14
CA GLU A 102 -15.11 -1.45 -1.05
C GLU A 102 -14.27 -1.75 -2.31
N TYR A 103 -14.14 -3.03 -2.66
CA TYR A 103 -13.17 -3.51 -3.66
C TYR A 103 -13.36 -2.88 -5.05
N GLY A 104 -14.58 -2.86 -5.56
CA GLY A 104 -14.87 -2.28 -6.88
C GLY A 104 -14.63 -0.77 -6.96
N LEU A 105 -14.77 -0.05 -5.84
CA LEU A 105 -14.58 1.41 -5.82
C LEU A 105 -13.11 1.81 -5.87
N VAL A 106 -12.22 1.00 -5.28
CA VAL A 106 -10.75 1.21 -5.36
C VAL A 106 -10.30 1.30 -6.82
N TYR A 107 -10.72 0.35 -7.65
CA TYR A 107 -10.37 0.32 -9.07
C TYR A 107 -10.99 1.47 -9.86
N LYS A 108 -12.21 1.89 -9.51
CA LYS A 108 -12.87 3.05 -10.14
C LYS A 108 -12.14 4.36 -9.85
N VAL A 109 -11.66 4.55 -8.62
CA VAL A 109 -10.88 5.74 -8.26
C VAL A 109 -9.54 5.77 -9.00
N ILE A 110 -8.84 4.64 -9.09
CA ILE A 110 -7.56 4.58 -9.81
C ILE A 110 -7.73 4.81 -11.31
N LYS A 111 -8.75 4.19 -11.93
CA LYS A 111 -9.04 4.32 -13.37
C LYS A 111 -9.72 5.65 -13.73
N ASN A 112 -10.01 6.52 -12.76
CA ASN A 112 -10.71 7.77 -13.04
C ASN A 112 -9.81 8.74 -13.85
N PRO A 113 -10.16 9.06 -15.10
CA PRO A 113 -9.34 9.92 -15.97
C PRO A 113 -9.33 11.40 -15.55
N GLN A 114 -10.24 11.82 -14.67
CA GLN A 114 -10.28 13.20 -14.14
C GLN A 114 -9.33 13.44 -12.97
N THR A 115 -8.67 12.40 -12.45
CA THR A 115 -7.65 12.58 -11.42
C THR A 115 -6.30 12.82 -12.10
N PRO A 116 -5.72 14.04 -12.01
CA PRO A 116 -4.42 14.33 -12.60
C PRO A 116 -3.34 13.64 -11.75
N TRP A 117 -3.06 12.38 -12.04
CA TRP A 117 -1.89 11.71 -11.50
C TRP A 117 -0.64 12.31 -12.17
N PRO A 118 0.33 12.82 -11.40
CA PRO A 118 1.65 13.13 -11.93
C PRO A 118 2.21 11.91 -12.67
N GLN A 119 2.82 12.11 -13.83
CA GLN A 119 3.41 11.00 -14.62
C GLN A 119 4.42 10.19 -13.81
N ASP A 120 5.14 10.84 -12.89
CA ASP A 120 6.10 10.22 -11.98
C ASP A 120 5.45 9.25 -10.96
N LEU A 121 4.16 9.41 -10.65
CA LEU A 121 3.42 8.55 -9.70
C LEU A 121 2.71 7.36 -10.34
N MET A 122 2.50 7.39 -11.66
CA MET A 122 1.90 6.29 -12.41
C MET A 122 2.52 4.91 -12.12
N PRO A 123 3.85 4.73 -12.09
CA PRO A 123 4.44 3.42 -11.76
C PRO A 123 4.03 2.93 -10.36
N VAL A 124 4.05 3.83 -9.36
CA VAL A 124 3.68 3.48 -7.98
C VAL A 124 2.22 3.06 -7.88
N ILE A 125 1.33 3.77 -8.57
CA ILE A 125 -0.10 3.46 -8.59
C ILE A 125 -0.36 2.10 -9.25
N HIS A 126 0.36 1.80 -10.33
CA HIS A 126 0.30 0.49 -10.97
C HIS A 126 0.78 -0.62 -10.02
N ASP A 127 1.89 -0.40 -9.31
CA ASP A 127 2.40 -1.35 -8.32
C ASP A 127 1.41 -1.53 -7.15
N VAL A 128 0.75 -0.46 -6.68
CA VAL A 128 -0.35 -0.53 -5.70
C VAL A 128 -1.52 -1.38 -6.22
N MET A 129 -1.89 -1.22 -7.49
CA MET A 129 -2.95 -2.02 -8.11
C MET A 129 -2.57 -3.51 -8.16
N GLN A 130 -1.32 -3.82 -8.53
CA GLN A 130 -0.82 -5.20 -8.55
C GLN A 130 -0.76 -5.80 -7.15
N PHE A 131 -0.26 -5.04 -6.16
CA PHE A 131 -0.25 -5.44 -4.76
C PHE A 131 -1.66 -5.75 -4.26
N TYR A 132 -2.61 -4.85 -4.52
CA TYR A 132 -4.00 -5.02 -4.10
C TYR A 132 -4.63 -6.25 -4.77
N ARG A 133 -4.43 -6.45 -6.08
CA ARG A 133 -4.91 -7.63 -6.80
C ARG A 133 -4.33 -8.92 -6.22
N THR A 134 -3.03 -8.95 -5.92
CA THR A 134 -2.37 -10.11 -5.29
C THR A 134 -2.97 -10.41 -3.92
N LYS A 135 -3.22 -9.38 -3.10
CA LYS A 135 -3.87 -9.51 -1.80
C LYS A 135 -5.30 -10.04 -1.92
N MET A 136 -6.07 -9.59 -2.91
CA MET A 136 -7.40 -10.12 -3.18
C MET A 136 -7.38 -11.58 -3.64
N LEU A 137 -6.43 -11.97 -4.48
CA LEU A 137 -6.24 -13.37 -4.87
C LEU A 137 -5.93 -14.25 -3.66
N GLN A 138 -5.03 -13.82 -2.78
CA GLN A 138 -4.73 -14.53 -1.54
C GLN A 138 -5.95 -14.61 -0.62
N LEU A 139 -6.76 -13.55 -0.53
CA LEU A 139 -8.00 -13.56 0.26
C LEU A 139 -9.00 -14.58 -0.30
N VAL A 140 -9.21 -14.58 -1.62
CA VAL A 140 -10.13 -15.51 -2.31
C VAL A 140 -9.71 -16.95 -2.07
N GLN A 141 -8.43 -17.27 -2.28
CA GLN A 141 -7.89 -18.62 -2.07
C GLN A 141 -7.93 -19.10 -0.61
N ARG A 142 -7.94 -18.17 0.36
CA ARG A 142 -7.94 -18.51 1.80
C ARG A 142 -9.33 -18.62 2.39
N ALA A 143 -10.24 -17.74 1.99
CA ALA A 143 -11.51 -17.54 2.68
C ALA A 143 -12.70 -18.23 2.01
N TYR A 144 -12.59 -18.59 0.72
CA TYR A 144 -13.73 -19.08 -0.06
C TYR A 144 -13.44 -20.45 -0.66
N ASP A 145 -14.37 -21.37 -0.43
CA ASP A 145 -14.41 -22.67 -1.12
C ASP A 145 -15.19 -22.57 -2.44
N ASN A 146 -16.24 -21.76 -2.42
CA ASN A 146 -16.99 -21.34 -3.58
C ASN A 146 -17.33 -19.86 -3.44
N ILE A 147 -17.47 -19.17 -4.56
CA ILE A 147 -17.80 -17.75 -4.60
C ILE A 147 -18.42 -17.40 -5.95
N ASP A 148 -19.39 -16.49 -5.94
CA ASP A 148 -20.07 -16.04 -7.15
C ASP A 148 -19.10 -15.35 -8.13
N VAL A 149 -19.30 -15.61 -9.43
CA VAL A 149 -18.53 -14.96 -10.51
C VAL A 149 -18.59 -13.44 -10.44
N LYS A 150 -19.74 -12.87 -10.06
CA LYS A 150 -19.94 -11.41 -9.91
C LYS A 150 -19.07 -10.81 -8.81
N THR A 151 -18.94 -11.51 -7.70
CA THR A 151 -18.16 -11.03 -6.56
C THR A 151 -16.66 -11.10 -6.87
N ILE A 152 -16.21 -12.15 -7.55
CA ILE A 152 -14.80 -12.24 -7.99
C ILE A 152 -14.47 -11.19 -9.05
N SER A 153 -15.37 -10.96 -10.00
CA SER A 153 -15.14 -9.95 -11.04
C SER A 153 -14.97 -8.55 -10.42
N GLU A 154 -15.73 -8.24 -9.37
CA GLU A 154 -15.54 -7.02 -8.57
C GLU A 154 -14.20 -7.00 -7.80
N TYR A 155 -13.76 -8.13 -7.24
CA TYR A 155 -12.51 -8.22 -6.49
C TYR A 155 -11.26 -8.10 -7.35
N LEU A 156 -11.29 -8.65 -8.57
CA LEU A 156 -10.14 -8.65 -9.48
C LEU A 156 -10.21 -7.52 -10.53
N ALA A 157 -11.36 -6.83 -10.63
CA ALA A 157 -11.68 -5.87 -11.67
C ALA A 157 -11.47 -6.40 -13.09
N LEU A 158 -11.84 -7.67 -13.30
CA LEU A 158 -11.78 -8.38 -14.57
C LEU A 158 -13.19 -8.54 -15.14
N SER A 159 -13.29 -8.56 -16.46
CA SER A 159 -14.53 -8.99 -17.12
C SER A 159 -14.73 -10.51 -16.99
N GLU A 160 -15.97 -10.98 -17.16
CA GLU A 160 -16.29 -12.42 -17.07
C GLU A 160 -15.46 -13.26 -18.05
N LYS A 161 -15.22 -12.75 -19.27
CA LYS A 161 -14.40 -13.43 -20.28
C LYS A 161 -12.93 -13.55 -19.89
N GLU A 162 -12.38 -12.53 -19.24
CA GLU A 162 -11.00 -12.54 -18.75
C GLU A 162 -10.87 -13.42 -17.50
N LEU A 163 -11.94 -13.52 -16.71
CA LEU A 163 -11.99 -14.38 -15.54
C LEU A 163 -11.88 -15.85 -15.93
N ASP A 164 -12.52 -16.29 -17.01
CA ASP A 164 -12.42 -17.67 -17.49
C ASP A 164 -10.97 -18.04 -17.86
N GLN A 165 -10.29 -17.15 -18.58
CA GLN A 165 -8.87 -17.34 -18.94
C GLN A 165 -7.98 -17.34 -17.70
N PHE A 166 -8.26 -16.45 -16.74
CA PHE A 166 -7.52 -16.36 -15.50
C PHE A 166 -7.74 -17.60 -14.62
N ALA A 167 -8.97 -18.10 -14.53
CA ALA A 167 -9.34 -19.30 -13.80
C ALA A 167 -8.64 -20.53 -14.38
N GLN A 168 -8.61 -20.67 -15.71
CA GLN A 168 -7.85 -21.74 -16.37
C GLN A 168 -6.35 -21.67 -16.03
N GLY A 169 -5.76 -20.48 -16.02
CA GLY A 169 -4.35 -20.28 -15.64
C GLY A 169 -4.05 -20.58 -14.17
N GLN A 170 -5.02 -20.37 -13.27
CA GLN A 170 -4.89 -20.65 -11.83
C GLN A 170 -5.38 -22.06 -11.44
N GLY A 171 -5.92 -22.83 -12.39
CA GLY A 171 -6.52 -24.14 -12.13
C GLY A 171 -7.82 -24.08 -11.30
N TRP A 172 -8.55 -22.97 -11.35
CA TRP A 172 -9.85 -22.82 -10.69
C TRP A 172 -10.95 -23.47 -11.52
N LYS A 173 -11.91 -24.13 -10.86
CA LYS A 173 -13.07 -24.72 -11.53
C LYS A 173 -14.24 -23.73 -11.52
N ILE A 174 -14.97 -23.65 -12.62
CA ILE A 174 -16.19 -22.83 -12.71
C ILE A 174 -17.34 -23.80 -13.03
N GLU A 175 -18.31 -23.90 -12.12
CA GLU A 175 -19.53 -24.70 -12.31
C GLU A 175 -20.74 -23.85 -11.90
N ASP A 176 -21.80 -23.83 -12.71
CA ASP A 176 -23.08 -23.17 -12.41
C ASP A 176 -23.01 -21.70 -11.96
N GLY A 177 -22.02 -20.94 -12.46
CA GLY A 177 -21.82 -19.53 -12.08
C GLY A 177 -21.12 -19.32 -10.74
N LEU A 178 -20.60 -20.39 -10.13
CA LEU A 178 -19.73 -20.39 -8.97
C LEU A 178 -18.30 -20.75 -9.39
N VAL A 179 -17.35 -20.04 -8.83
CA VAL A 179 -15.92 -20.34 -8.97
C VAL A 179 -15.45 -21.05 -7.72
N TYR A 180 -14.67 -22.10 -7.90
CA TYR A 180 -14.02 -22.89 -6.87
C TYR A 180 -12.52 -22.60 -6.93
N PRO A 181 -12.01 -21.67 -6.09
CA PRO A 181 -10.60 -21.37 -6.03
C PRO A 181 -9.85 -22.56 -5.44
N THR A 182 -8.75 -22.96 -6.07
CA THR A 182 -7.83 -23.93 -5.47
C THR A 182 -7.22 -23.27 -4.23
N ARG A 183 -7.51 -23.82 -3.05
CA ARG A 183 -6.93 -23.31 -1.79
C ARG A 183 -5.41 -23.29 -1.93
N GLY A 184 -4.83 -22.11 -1.75
CA GLY A 184 -3.38 -21.99 -1.61
C GLY A 184 -2.95 -22.85 -0.42
N THR A 185 -1.91 -23.66 -0.57
CA THR A 185 -1.40 -24.48 0.52
C THR A 185 -1.09 -23.56 1.70
N LEU A 186 -1.82 -23.76 2.79
CA LEU A 186 -1.47 -23.15 4.05
C LEU A 186 -0.09 -23.70 4.41
N LYS A 187 0.95 -22.87 4.37
CA LYS A 187 2.07 -23.10 5.30
C LYS A 187 1.50 -22.81 6.67
N GLU A 188 0.87 -23.81 7.28
CA GLU A 188 0.80 -23.87 8.73
C GLU A 188 2.24 -23.65 9.25
N PRO A 189 2.43 -22.91 10.35
CA PRO A 189 3.75 -22.73 10.92
C PRO A 189 4.36 -24.12 11.06
N SER A 190 5.49 -24.33 10.39
CA SER A 190 6.05 -25.68 10.35
C SER A 190 6.35 -26.08 11.79
N GLN A 191 6.22 -27.36 12.14
CA GLN A 191 6.52 -27.82 13.50
C GLN A 191 7.89 -27.31 13.99
N ALA A 192 8.86 -27.12 13.08
CA ALA A 192 10.16 -26.54 13.37
C ALA A 192 10.12 -25.07 13.84
N GLU A 193 9.19 -24.24 13.38
CA GLU A 193 8.99 -22.87 13.86
C GLU A 193 8.38 -22.86 15.26
N SER A 194 7.41 -23.76 15.52
CA SER A 194 6.84 -23.95 16.85
C SER A 194 7.87 -24.41 17.88
N PHE A 195 8.77 -25.34 17.51
CA PHE A 195 9.87 -25.76 18.39
C PHE A 195 10.89 -24.65 18.64
N LYS A 196 11.17 -23.80 17.64
CA LYS A 196 12.04 -22.63 17.82
C LYS A 196 11.43 -21.63 18.81
N LEU A 197 10.13 -21.36 18.70
CA LEU A 197 9.43 -20.46 19.62
C LEU A 197 9.44 -21.01 21.05
N LEU A 198 9.20 -22.32 21.22
CA LEU A 198 9.29 -22.96 22.53
C LEU A 198 10.68 -22.81 23.14
N ARG A 199 11.74 -23.02 22.34
CA ARG A 199 13.11 -22.83 22.80
C ARG A 199 13.40 -21.38 23.22
N GLU A 200 12.97 -20.40 22.42
CA GLU A 200 13.14 -18.98 22.75
C GLU A 200 12.41 -18.59 24.05
N LEU A 201 11.20 -19.12 24.26
CA LEU A 201 10.45 -18.91 25.50
C LEU A 201 11.17 -19.53 26.70
N THR A 202 11.69 -20.75 26.56
CA THR A 202 12.47 -21.41 27.62
C THR A 202 13.75 -20.64 27.95
N ASP A 203 14.44 -20.11 26.95
CA ASP A 203 15.65 -19.29 27.17
C ASP A 203 15.31 -17.97 27.88
N ARG A 204 14.16 -17.35 27.56
CA ARG A 204 13.69 -16.15 28.28
C ARG A 204 13.25 -16.42 29.71
N THR A 205 12.63 -17.56 29.99
CA THR A 205 12.28 -17.91 31.37
C THR A 205 13.51 -18.25 32.19
N LEU A 206 14.47 -18.99 31.62
CA LEU A 206 15.75 -19.26 32.27
C LEU A 206 16.51 -17.97 32.61
N PHE A 207 16.53 -17.00 31.69
CA PHE A 207 17.14 -15.69 31.95
C PHE A 207 16.53 -14.98 33.16
N LEU A 208 15.20 -15.04 33.32
CA LEU A 208 14.49 -14.39 34.43
C LEU A 208 14.61 -15.14 35.76
N GLU A 209 14.97 -16.43 35.76
CA GLU A 209 15.15 -17.22 36.98
C GLU A 209 16.57 -17.11 37.56
N LEU A 210 17.53 -16.59 36.77
CA LEU A 210 18.95 -16.48 37.13
C LEU A 210 19.38 -15.09 37.62
N ASP A 211 18.53 -14.07 37.46
CA ASP A 211 18.65 -12.72 38.05
C ASP A 211 17.75 -12.58 39.29
#